data_AF-A0A4P7JPR8-F1
#
_entry.id   AF-A0A4P7JPR8-F1
#
_cell.length_a   1.000
_cell.length_b   1.000
_cell.length_c   1.000
_cell.angle_alpha   90.00
_cell.angle_beta   90.00
_cell.angle_gamma   90.00
#
_symmetry.space_group_name_H-M   'P 1'
#
loop_
_entity.id
_entity.type
_entity.pdbx_description
1 polymer ?
#
loop_
_entity_poly.entity_id
_entity_poly.type
_entity_poly.pdbx_seq_one_letter_code
_entity_poly.pdbx_strand_id
1 'polypeptide(L)'
;MMTDEKEFQENPELEKQEQLARERVGDDKVDERMEQLANMSIEDTMALKDKAESVMSKISDCQTLAIDSEEMQLIVREYLMYSNFALTKLQGKSVLINKERFLKMADSIANDEHQKAAFEQHGAGTAEHFANAIKIYAEANL
;
A
#
# COMPACT_ATOMS: atom_id res chain seq x y z
N MET A 1 -10.91 -21.56 35.31
CA MET A 1 -12.31 -21.31 34.87
C MET A 1 -12.29 -20.04 34.05
N MET A 2 -12.71 -20.19 32.79
CA MET A 2 -13.25 -19.24 31.81
C MET A 2 -12.56 -17.89 31.57
N THR A 3 -12.31 -17.71 30.28
CA THR A 3 -11.85 -16.58 29.49
C THR A 3 -12.87 -15.43 29.42
N ASP A 4 -12.49 -14.39 28.67
CA ASP A 4 -13.37 -13.46 27.95
C ASP A 4 -13.88 -12.26 28.78
N GLU A 5 -13.90 -11.02 28.31
CA GLU A 5 -13.74 -10.42 26.98
C GLU A 5 -13.24 -8.98 27.24
N LYS A 6 -12.15 -8.55 26.60
CA LYS A 6 -11.91 -7.11 26.42
C LYS A 6 -12.73 -6.70 25.21
N GLU A 7 -13.83 -6.02 25.47
CA GLU A 7 -14.68 -5.35 24.50
C GLU A 7 -13.83 -4.62 23.45
N PHE A 8 -13.73 -5.22 22.26
CA PHE A 8 -13.45 -4.48 21.04
C PHE A 8 -14.64 -3.54 20.86
N GLN A 9 -14.45 -2.25 21.12
CA GLN A 9 -15.43 -1.25 20.70
C GLN A 9 -15.50 -1.30 19.17
N GLU A 10 -16.60 -1.85 18.67
CA GLU A 10 -16.99 -1.92 17.28
C GLU A 10 -16.87 -0.53 16.65
N ASN A 11 -15.85 -0.34 15.81
CA ASN A 11 -15.81 0.80 14.90
C ASN A 11 -16.63 0.38 13.66
N PRO A 12 -17.85 0.90 13.47
CA PRO A 12 -18.75 0.48 12.38
C PRO A 12 -18.17 0.73 10.99
N GLU A 13 -17.16 1.62 10.87
CA GLU A 13 -16.45 1.86 9.63
C GLU A 13 -15.44 0.74 9.31
N LEU A 14 -14.86 0.10 10.34
CA LEU A 14 -14.02 -1.08 10.19
C LEU A 14 -14.85 -2.31 9.81
N GLU A 15 -16.01 -2.52 10.42
CA GLU A 15 -16.94 -3.62 10.07
C GLU A 15 -17.43 -3.54 8.62
N LYS A 16 -17.72 -2.33 8.13
CA LYS A 16 -18.15 -2.12 6.75
C LYS A 16 -17.01 -2.39 5.75
N GLN A 17 -15.78 -2.05 6.12
CA GLN A 17 -14.59 -2.39 5.32
C GLN A 17 -14.29 -3.89 5.38
N GLU A 18 -14.52 -4.54 6.52
CA GLU A 18 -14.36 -5.98 6.74
C GLU A 18 -15.29 -6.80 5.85
N GLN A 19 -16.58 -6.44 5.75
CA GLN A 19 -17.52 -7.12 4.84
C GLN A 19 -17.11 -6.97 3.38
N LEU A 20 -16.72 -5.76 2.96
CA LEU A 20 -16.28 -5.50 1.58
C LEU A 20 -14.96 -6.19 1.24
N ALA A 21 -14.08 -6.40 2.22
CA ALA A 21 -12.84 -7.16 2.06
C ALA A 21 -13.10 -8.67 1.97
N ARG A 22 -13.96 -9.23 2.84
CA ARG A 22 -14.35 -10.66 2.80
C ARG A 22 -14.92 -11.07 1.45
N GLU A 23 -15.77 -10.23 0.86
CA GLU A 23 -16.35 -10.50 -0.45
C GLU A 23 -15.32 -10.50 -1.60
N ARG A 24 -14.16 -9.85 -1.43
CA ARG A 24 -13.18 -9.63 -2.52
C ARG A 24 -11.99 -10.57 -2.49
N VAL A 25 -11.52 -11.04 -1.32
CA VAL A 25 -10.21 -11.70 -1.20
C VAL A 25 -10.23 -13.11 -0.62
N GLY A 26 -11.38 -13.57 -0.09
CA GLY A 26 -11.53 -14.86 0.60
C GLY A 26 -11.09 -14.83 2.07
N ASP A 27 -11.78 -15.61 2.92
CA ASP A 27 -11.70 -15.53 4.38
C ASP A 27 -10.27 -15.64 4.95
N ASP A 28 -9.46 -16.59 4.48
CA ASP A 28 -8.12 -16.85 5.04
C ASP A 28 -7.16 -15.63 4.93
N LYS A 29 -7.26 -14.85 3.86
CA LYS A 29 -6.44 -13.64 3.66
C LYS A 29 -6.99 -12.45 4.42
N VAL A 30 -8.29 -12.43 4.70
CA VAL A 30 -8.92 -11.40 5.51
C VAL A 30 -8.54 -11.59 6.96
N ASP A 31 -8.51 -12.81 7.47
CA ASP A 31 -8.13 -13.05 8.87
C ASP A 31 -6.68 -12.61 9.17
N GLU A 32 -5.71 -12.93 8.31
CA GLU A 32 -4.33 -12.42 8.49
C GLU A 32 -4.24 -10.89 8.38
N ARG A 33 -5.00 -10.27 7.46
CA ARG A 33 -5.04 -8.80 7.30
C ARG A 33 -5.71 -8.13 8.49
N MET A 34 -6.78 -8.72 9.01
CA MET A 34 -7.54 -8.23 10.15
C MET A 34 -6.73 -8.38 11.43
N GLU A 35 -6.00 -9.48 11.62
CA GLU A 35 -5.11 -9.64 12.77
C GLU A 35 -3.95 -8.63 12.71
N GLN A 36 -3.40 -8.34 11.53
CA GLN A 36 -2.38 -7.30 11.34
C GLN A 36 -2.92 -5.89 11.63
N LEU A 37 -4.15 -5.59 11.19
CA LEU A 37 -4.79 -4.29 11.44
C LEU A 37 -5.25 -4.14 12.90
N ALA A 38 -5.79 -5.21 13.51
CA ALA A 38 -6.23 -5.23 14.90
C ALA A 38 -5.08 -5.02 15.89
N ASN A 39 -3.87 -5.40 15.50
CA ASN A 39 -2.65 -5.19 16.29
C ASN A 39 -2.01 -3.81 16.08
N MET A 40 -2.49 -2.98 15.14
CA MET A 40 -2.00 -1.61 15.00
C MET A 40 -2.68 -0.68 15.98
N SER A 41 -1.92 0.26 16.53
CA SER A 41 -2.50 1.35 17.30
C SER A 41 -3.33 2.26 16.38
N ILE A 42 -4.29 2.99 16.97
CA ILE A 42 -5.04 4.05 16.27
C ILE A 42 -4.07 5.09 15.70
N GLU A 43 -3.03 5.45 16.45
CA GLU A 43 -1.99 6.38 16.00
C GLU A 43 -1.26 5.88 14.76
N ASP A 44 -0.89 4.60 14.72
CA ASP A 44 -0.22 4.00 13.56
C ASP A 44 -1.16 3.89 12.35
N THR A 45 -2.44 3.63 12.60
CA THR A 45 -3.47 3.61 11.55
C THR A 45 -3.67 4.99 10.92
N MET A 46 -3.76 6.04 11.75
CA MET A 46 -3.85 7.42 11.27
C MET A 46 -2.58 7.85 10.53
N ALA A 47 -1.39 7.52 11.06
CA ALA A 47 -0.14 7.82 10.39
C ALA A 47 0.00 7.11 9.03
N LEU A 48 -0.53 5.88 8.90
CA LEU A 48 -0.59 5.18 7.62
C LEU A 48 -1.53 5.85 6.64
N LYS A 49 -2.71 6.27 7.10
CA LYS A 49 -3.69 6.98 6.29
C LYS A 49 -3.10 8.29 5.75
N ASP A 50 -2.54 9.13 6.61
CA ASP A 50 -1.98 10.44 6.21
C ASP A 50 -0.85 10.28 5.18
N LYS A 51 0.04 9.29 5.39
CA LYS A 51 1.13 9.00 4.45
C LYS A 51 0.61 8.42 3.13
N ALA A 52 -0.40 7.56 3.18
CA ALA A 52 -1.03 7.01 1.99
C ALA A 52 -1.69 8.13 1.16
N GLU A 53 -2.50 8.98 1.79
CA GLU A 53 -3.13 10.12 1.13
C GLU A 53 -2.11 11.07 0.50
N SER A 54 -1.02 11.37 1.23
CA SER A 54 0.05 12.23 0.72
C SER A 54 0.74 11.66 -0.52
N VAL A 55 1.05 10.36 -0.53
CA VAL A 55 1.72 9.72 -1.68
C VAL A 55 0.74 9.53 -2.85
N MET A 56 -0.50 9.10 -2.58
CA MET A 56 -1.50 8.90 -3.63
C MET A 56 -1.89 10.20 -4.33
N SER A 57 -1.96 11.31 -3.59
CA SER A 57 -2.16 12.64 -4.17
C SER A 57 -1.05 13.08 -5.12
N LYS A 58 0.17 12.51 -5.01
CA LYS A 58 1.26 12.79 -5.94
C LYS A 58 1.25 11.82 -7.12
N ILE A 59 0.87 10.57 -6.86
CA ILE A 59 0.70 9.56 -7.91
C ILE A 59 -0.40 10.00 -8.90
N SER A 60 -1.42 10.74 -8.47
CA SER A 60 -2.46 11.23 -9.39
C SER A 60 -1.92 12.09 -10.53
N ASP A 61 -0.79 12.76 -10.32
CA ASP A 61 -0.22 13.71 -11.28
C ASP A 61 0.92 13.09 -12.09
N CYS A 62 1.29 11.83 -11.81
CA CYS A 62 2.50 11.21 -12.33
C CYS A 62 2.48 11.01 -13.85
N GLN A 63 1.30 10.90 -14.46
CA GLN A 63 1.16 10.73 -15.92
C GLN A 63 1.68 11.93 -16.71
N THR A 64 1.72 13.11 -16.11
CA THR A 64 2.21 14.34 -16.76
C THR A 64 3.73 14.47 -16.73
N LEU A 65 4.39 13.62 -15.94
CA LEU A 65 5.83 13.65 -15.72
C LEU A 65 6.52 12.63 -16.62
N ALA A 66 7.72 12.98 -17.10
CA ALA A 66 8.58 11.99 -17.75
C ALA A 66 9.01 10.93 -16.72
N ILE A 67 9.06 9.66 -17.16
CA ILE A 67 9.28 8.50 -16.28
C ILE A 67 10.60 8.63 -15.48
N ASP A 68 11.62 9.24 -16.09
CA ASP A 68 12.96 9.44 -15.54
C ASP A 68 13.19 10.85 -14.97
N SER A 69 12.17 11.72 -14.93
CA SER A 69 12.34 13.07 -14.36
C SER A 69 12.64 13.01 -12.87
N GLU A 70 13.37 14.01 -12.36
CA GLU A 70 13.67 14.11 -10.92
C GLU A 70 12.38 14.10 -10.07
N GLU A 71 11.33 14.78 -10.54
CA GLU A 71 10.03 14.85 -9.89
C GLU A 71 9.36 13.47 -9.84
N MET A 72 9.37 12.71 -10.94
CA MET A 72 8.82 11.35 -10.97
C MET A 72 9.60 10.41 -10.05
N GLN A 73 10.93 10.49 -10.08
CA GLN A 73 11.81 9.66 -9.26
C GLN A 73 11.68 10.01 -7.76
N LEU A 74 11.36 11.26 -7.42
CA LEU A 74 11.02 11.65 -6.06
C LEU A 74 9.71 10.99 -5.59
N ILE A 75 8.66 10.97 -6.41
CA ILE A 75 7.39 10.29 -6.09
C ILE A 75 7.62 8.79 -5.88
N VAL A 76 8.40 8.15 -6.74
CA VAL A 76 8.77 6.73 -6.60
C VAL A 76 9.53 6.47 -5.29
N ARG A 77 10.47 7.33 -4.92
CA ARG A 77 11.20 7.25 -3.65
C ARG A 77 10.26 7.38 -2.46
N GLU A 78 9.32 8.32 -2.49
CA GLU A 78 8.33 8.50 -1.43
C GLU A 78 7.41 7.28 -1.31
N TYR A 79 7.01 6.68 -2.43
CA TYR A 79 6.25 5.43 -2.45
C TYR A 79 7.04 4.26 -1.85
N LEU A 80 8.35 4.15 -2.12
CA LEU A 80 9.23 3.17 -1.46
C LEU A 80 9.29 3.40 0.06
N MET A 81 9.46 4.66 0.49
CA MET A 81 9.49 5.01 1.92
C MET A 81 8.16 4.69 2.61
N TYR A 82 7.04 5.03 1.99
CA TYR A 82 5.71 4.66 2.46
C TYR A 82 5.56 3.14 2.56
N SER A 83 5.97 2.40 1.53
CA SER A 83 5.85 0.94 1.50
C SER A 83 6.68 0.26 2.60
N ASN A 84 7.89 0.75 2.85
CA ASN A 84 8.72 0.29 3.98
C ASN A 84 8.05 0.58 5.33
N PHE A 85 7.49 1.78 5.49
CA PHE A 85 6.76 2.17 6.70
C PHE A 85 5.53 1.27 6.91
N ALA A 86 4.69 1.13 5.88
CA ALA A 86 3.48 0.32 5.91
C ALA A 86 3.77 -1.14 6.25
N LEU A 87 4.74 -1.76 5.59
CA LEU A 87 5.10 -3.15 5.89
C LEU A 87 5.72 -3.29 7.28
N THR A 88 6.50 -2.31 7.74
CA THR A 88 7.07 -2.34 9.09
C THR A 88 5.97 -2.31 10.16
N LYS A 89 4.95 -1.47 9.96
CA LYS A 89 3.79 -1.38 10.86
C LYS A 89 2.93 -2.62 10.82
N LEU A 90 2.54 -3.08 9.63
CA LEU A 90 1.69 -4.26 9.45
C LEU A 90 2.35 -5.55 9.94
N GLN A 91 3.68 -5.69 9.82
CA GLN A 91 4.39 -6.91 10.22
C GLN A 91 4.98 -6.83 11.64
N GLY A 92 4.85 -5.70 12.33
CA GLY A 92 5.42 -5.50 13.67
C GLY A 92 6.94 -5.65 13.75
N LYS A 93 7.66 -5.57 12.63
CA LYS A 93 9.13 -5.73 12.54
C LYS A 93 9.70 -4.83 11.46
N SER A 94 10.98 -4.45 11.59
CA SER A 94 11.64 -3.64 10.57
C SER A 94 11.66 -4.37 9.22
N VAL A 95 11.06 -3.74 8.21
CA VAL A 95 11.06 -4.22 6.82
C VAL A 95 11.77 -3.20 5.95
N LEU A 96 12.76 -3.68 5.19
CA LEU A 96 13.38 -2.93 4.12
C LEU A 96 13.15 -3.66 2.79
N ILE A 97 12.46 -3.00 1.87
CA ILE A 97 12.25 -3.45 0.50
C ILE A 97 13.58 -3.28 -0.24
N ASN A 98 14.12 -4.39 -0.71
CA ASN A 98 15.28 -4.43 -1.59
C ASN A 98 14.84 -4.30 -3.06
N LYS A 99 15.82 -4.17 -3.97
CA LYS A 99 15.61 -4.07 -5.42
C LYS A 99 14.63 -5.12 -5.96
N GLU A 100 14.89 -6.40 -5.70
CA GLU A 100 14.07 -7.50 -6.21
C GLU A 100 12.60 -7.38 -5.78
N ARG A 101 12.36 -7.08 -4.50
CA ARG A 101 11.01 -6.90 -3.98
C ARG A 101 10.35 -5.65 -4.57
N PHE A 102 11.09 -4.57 -4.79
CA PHE A 102 10.53 -3.36 -5.39
C PHE A 102 10.16 -3.55 -6.86
N LEU A 103 10.97 -4.31 -7.61
CA LEU A 103 10.64 -4.71 -8.99
C LEU A 103 9.38 -5.58 -9.03
N LYS A 104 9.22 -6.54 -8.11
CA LYS A 104 7.99 -7.35 -7.98
C LYS A 104 6.77 -6.49 -7.67
N MET A 105 6.92 -5.43 -6.87
CA MET A 105 5.84 -4.48 -6.63
C MET A 105 5.46 -3.73 -7.91
N ALA A 106 6.45 -3.29 -8.70
CA ALA A 106 6.20 -2.66 -10.00
C ALA A 106 5.42 -3.59 -10.95
N ASP A 107 5.83 -4.86 -11.03
CA ASP A 107 5.15 -5.86 -11.85
C ASP A 107 3.74 -6.15 -11.34
N SER A 108 3.53 -6.17 -10.02
CA SER A 108 2.20 -6.31 -9.44
C SER A 108 1.30 -5.13 -9.80
N ILE A 109 1.79 -3.88 -9.74
CA ILE A 109 1.01 -2.70 -10.12
C ILE A 109 0.55 -2.78 -11.58
N ALA A 110 1.42 -3.23 -12.48
CA ALA A 110 1.09 -3.31 -13.91
C ALA A 110 0.15 -4.48 -14.27
N ASN A 111 0.22 -5.60 -13.54
CA ASN A 111 -0.38 -6.87 -13.98
C ASN A 111 -1.44 -7.45 -13.03
N ASP A 112 -1.41 -7.14 -11.73
CA ASP A 112 -2.47 -7.58 -10.81
C ASP A 112 -3.71 -6.70 -10.98
N GLU A 113 -4.87 -7.31 -11.18
CA GLU A 113 -6.11 -6.59 -11.54
C GLU A 113 -6.51 -5.56 -10.46
N HIS A 114 -6.36 -5.91 -9.18
CA HIS A 114 -6.72 -5.04 -8.07
C HIS A 114 -5.73 -3.88 -7.91
N GLN A 115 -4.43 -4.18 -7.98
CA GLN A 115 -3.41 -3.13 -7.91
C GLN A 115 -3.51 -2.19 -9.11
N LYS A 116 -3.65 -2.74 -10.32
CA LYS A 116 -3.82 -1.95 -11.53
C LYS A 116 -5.02 -1.02 -11.41
N ALA A 117 -6.19 -1.53 -11.03
CA ALA A 117 -7.39 -0.71 -10.87
C ALA A 117 -7.20 0.44 -9.86
N ALA A 118 -6.46 0.22 -8.77
CA ALA A 118 -6.18 1.25 -7.77
C ALA A 118 -5.32 2.40 -8.32
N PHE A 119 -4.46 2.16 -9.31
CA PHE A 119 -3.68 3.22 -9.95
C PHE A 119 -4.44 3.84 -11.13
N GLU A 120 -5.17 3.04 -11.89
CA GLU A 120 -5.95 3.50 -13.06
C GLU A 120 -7.11 4.43 -12.70
N GLN A 121 -7.55 4.47 -11.43
CA GLN A 121 -8.51 5.47 -10.95
C GLN A 121 -8.03 6.92 -11.15
N HIS A 122 -6.72 7.12 -11.30
CA HIS A 122 -6.10 8.43 -11.54
C HIS A 122 -5.89 8.75 -13.03
N GLY A 123 -6.14 7.80 -13.93
CA GLY A 123 -5.98 7.98 -15.37
C GLY A 123 -5.55 6.71 -16.08
N ALA A 124 -6.05 6.52 -17.30
CA ALA A 124 -5.73 5.37 -18.12
C ALA A 124 -4.22 5.27 -18.41
N GLY A 125 -3.56 4.17 -18.05
CA GLY A 125 -2.13 3.95 -18.22
C GLY A 125 -1.26 4.41 -17.03
N THR A 126 -1.87 4.91 -15.94
CA THR A 126 -1.14 5.34 -14.74
C THR A 126 -0.37 4.18 -14.12
N ALA A 127 -0.97 2.99 -14.08
CA ALA A 127 -0.34 1.83 -13.46
C ALA A 127 0.95 1.44 -14.20
N GLU A 128 0.90 1.38 -15.53
CA GLU A 128 2.06 1.03 -16.36
C GLU A 128 3.15 2.12 -16.30
N HIS A 129 2.75 3.40 -16.37
CA HIS A 129 3.68 4.53 -16.30
C HIS A 129 4.44 4.55 -14.96
N PHE A 130 3.73 4.40 -13.86
CA PHE A 130 4.31 4.37 -12.53
C PHE A 130 5.18 3.13 -12.30
N ALA A 131 4.73 1.95 -12.76
CA ALA A 131 5.53 0.72 -12.69
C ALA A 131 6.86 0.85 -13.45
N ASN A 132 6.87 1.49 -14.61
CA ASN A 132 8.10 1.74 -15.37
C ASN A 132 9.04 2.70 -14.62
N ALA A 133 8.52 3.73 -13.96
CA ALA A 133 9.34 4.63 -13.15
C ALA A 133 9.95 3.93 -11.93
N ILE A 134 9.21 3.02 -11.29
CA ILE A 134 9.74 2.15 -10.23
C ILE A 134 10.91 1.32 -10.75
N LYS A 135 10.80 0.74 -11.95
CA LYS A 135 11.88 -0.07 -12.53
C LYS A 135 13.14 0.75 -12.74
N ILE A 136 13.02 1.96 -13.29
CA ILE A 136 14.16 2.89 -13.45
C ILE A 136 14.79 3.23 -12.09
N TYR A 137 13.97 3.60 -11.11
CA TYR A 137 14.46 3.95 -9.77
C TYR A 137 15.22 2.79 -9.12
N ALA A 138 14.63 1.59 -9.17
CA ALA A 138 15.18 0.38 -8.57
C ALA A 138 16.51 -0.01 -9.21
N GLU A 139 16.66 0.15 -10.52
CA GLU A 139 17.93 -0.12 -11.21
C GLU A 139 19.03 0.88 -10.83
N ALA A 140 18.67 2.15 -10.62
CA ALA A 140 19.63 3.21 -10.35
C ALA A 140 20.00 3.37 -8.86
N ASN A 141 19.13 2.99 -7.92
CA ASN A 141 19.25 3.38 -6.51
C ASN A 141 19.23 2.23 -5.49
N LEU A 142 18.82 1.01 -5.88
CA LEU A 142 18.67 -0.16 -4.99
C LEU A 142 19.53 -1.34 -5.44
#